data_AF-A0A950LXY7-F1
#
_entry.id   AF-A0A950LXY7-F1
#
_cell.length_a   1.000
_cell.length_b   1.000
_cell.length_c   1.000
_cell.angle_alpha   90.00
_cell.angle_beta   90.00
_cell.angle_gamma   90.00
#
_symmetry.space_group_name_H-M   'P 1'
#
loop_
_entity.id
_entity.type
_entity.pdbx_description
1 polymer ?
#
loop_
_entity_poly.entity_id
_entity_poly.type
_entity_poly.pdbx_seq_one_letter_code
_entity_poly.pdbx_strand_id
1 'polypeptide(L)'
;MPEYRNPQQEPGMERRLLLVFALTFLAIILFQPILRKYGSQPPPEEKKPQTTLANPPVHPLLPPPPEATTGSAAVSRQGSSEAETVIENDLYKITFTNRGAQVKSWILKKYTDDQDKPLELVNLAASAKYGQPLSLFTYDEPLRAKLNSVLYEPSLTGVARAPQEISFEYADPDLAVSKKFHFEHNYLVVVETLVREKGAAVPALPMWPAGLGDETSPSSYAASLIDYQYNDRVQRLALKKISSGETIRGPFNWGGVTDQYFAAIFMPREPESAGMVTLRNSIDIAKGKRQNPEDTFKAEVLGAAVGNLQGPTSLRLYVGPKSLPVLETVNVPSIQNDHPDLRALVDFGWFGILARPLFVWLRWMEGFVHNWGWAIILQTVIITMALLPLRISSMKSMLKMQKVAPQIKSIQ
;
A
#
# COMPACT_ATOMS: atom_id res chain seq x y z
N MET A 1 -47.64 10.34 -55.98
CA MET A 1 -46.76 10.42 -54.81
C MET A 1 -45.91 9.16 -54.79
N PRO A 2 -44.58 9.22 -54.91
CA PRO A 2 -43.76 8.03 -54.80
C PRO A 2 -43.62 7.62 -53.32
N GLU A 3 -43.79 6.33 -53.05
CA GLU A 3 -43.68 5.70 -51.73
C GLU A 3 -42.25 5.82 -51.18
N TYR A 4 -42.12 6.29 -49.93
CA TYR A 4 -40.88 6.19 -49.17
C TYR A 4 -40.66 4.74 -48.73
N ARG A 5 -39.59 4.11 -49.24
CA ARG A 5 -39.15 2.79 -48.79
C ARG A 5 -38.21 2.93 -47.59
N ASN A 6 -38.56 2.26 -46.49
CA ASN A 6 -37.84 2.29 -45.22
C ASN A 6 -36.41 1.69 -45.36
N PRO A 7 -35.32 2.39 -44.97
CA PRO A 7 -33.92 1.95 -45.19
C PRO A 7 -33.45 0.76 -44.33
N GLN A 8 -34.30 0.20 -43.47
CA GLN A 8 -33.90 -0.84 -42.50
C GLN A 8 -34.10 -2.28 -43.00
N GLN A 9 -34.40 -2.51 -44.28
CA GLN A 9 -34.58 -3.85 -44.84
C GLN A 9 -33.59 -4.14 -45.98
N GLU A 10 -32.29 -3.93 -45.74
CA GLU A 10 -31.26 -4.52 -46.60
C GLU A 10 -30.84 -5.90 -46.07
N PRO A 11 -31.21 -7.02 -46.74
CA PRO A 11 -30.86 -8.39 -46.32
C PRO A 11 -29.34 -8.71 -46.43
N GLY A 12 -28.51 -7.73 -46.78
CA GLY A 12 -27.05 -7.83 -46.82
C GLY A 12 -26.35 -7.42 -45.52
N MET A 13 -26.94 -6.52 -44.73
CA MET A 13 -26.32 -6.03 -43.49
C MET A 13 -26.30 -7.10 -42.40
N GLU A 14 -27.39 -7.86 -42.24
CA GLU A 14 -27.47 -8.96 -41.27
C GLU A 14 -26.48 -10.09 -41.60
N ARG A 15 -26.31 -10.43 -42.89
CA ARG A 15 -25.31 -11.43 -43.31
C ARG A 15 -23.88 -10.97 -43.06
N ARG A 16 -23.59 -9.67 -43.25
CA ARG A 16 -22.28 -9.08 -42.93
C ARG A 16 -22.04 -9.02 -41.42
N LEU A 17 -23.06 -8.67 -40.64
CA LEU A 17 -23.00 -8.70 -39.17
C LEU A 17 -22.80 -10.12 -38.63
N LEU A 18 -23.51 -11.11 -39.18
CA LEU A 18 -23.33 -12.53 -38.85
C LEU A 18 -21.94 -13.04 -39.23
N LEU A 19 -21.40 -12.60 -40.37
CA LEU A 19 -20.02 -12.92 -40.76
C LEU A 19 -18.98 -12.28 -39.82
N VAL A 20 -19.20 -11.04 -39.38
CA VAL A 20 -18.32 -10.37 -38.41
C VAL A 20 -18.42 -11.03 -37.05
N PHE A 21 -19.60 -11.44 -36.60
CA PHE A 21 -19.78 -12.21 -35.37
C PHE A 21 -19.15 -13.60 -35.47
N ALA A 22 -19.28 -14.29 -36.60
CA ALA A 22 -18.63 -15.58 -36.82
C ALA A 22 -17.09 -15.45 -36.85
N LEU A 23 -16.55 -14.42 -37.50
CA LEU A 23 -15.10 -14.14 -37.54
C LEU A 23 -14.54 -13.74 -36.17
N THR A 24 -15.27 -12.93 -35.40
CA THR A 24 -14.86 -12.54 -34.04
C THR A 24 -14.94 -13.74 -33.09
N PHE A 25 -15.95 -14.59 -33.21
CA PHE A 25 -16.05 -15.82 -32.42
C PHE A 25 -14.94 -16.82 -32.77
N LEU A 26 -14.64 -16.98 -34.07
CA LEU A 26 -13.53 -17.82 -34.54
C LEU A 26 -12.17 -17.28 -34.07
N ALA A 27 -11.97 -15.97 -34.09
CA ALA A 27 -10.77 -15.32 -33.56
C ALA A 27 -10.61 -15.55 -32.06
N ILE A 28 -11.70 -15.48 -31.28
CA ILE A 28 -11.71 -15.75 -29.84
C ILE A 28 -11.35 -17.23 -29.57
N ILE A 29 -11.90 -18.18 -30.33
CA ILE A 29 -11.60 -19.61 -30.17
C ILE A 29 -10.15 -19.92 -30.57
N LEU A 30 -9.64 -19.34 -31.67
CA LEU A 30 -8.25 -19.49 -32.11
C LEU A 30 -7.25 -18.85 -31.13
N PHE A 31 -7.63 -17.75 -30.46
CA PHE A 31 -6.81 -17.12 -29.41
C PHE A 31 -7.00 -17.76 -28.03
N GLN A 32 -8.01 -18.59 -27.80
CA GLN A 32 -8.26 -19.25 -26.52
C GLN A 32 -7.08 -20.12 -26.01
N PRO A 33 -6.38 -20.92 -26.84
CA PRO A 33 -5.19 -21.66 -26.37
C PRO A 33 -4.00 -20.74 -26.08
N ILE A 34 -3.89 -19.58 -26.73
CA ILE A 34 -2.85 -18.57 -26.45
C ILE A 34 -3.18 -17.82 -25.16
N LEU A 35 -4.43 -17.45 -24.94
CA LEU A 35 -4.92 -16.84 -23.71
C LEU A 35 -4.83 -17.79 -22.51
N ARG A 36 -4.98 -19.12 -22.69
CA ARG A 36 -4.69 -20.11 -21.63
C ARG A 36 -3.19 -20.31 -21.38
N LYS A 37 -2.34 -20.03 -22.36
CA LYS A 37 -0.87 -20.09 -22.22
C LYS A 37 -0.30 -18.83 -21.55
N TYR A 38 -1.02 -17.69 -21.60
CA TYR A 38 -0.63 -16.42 -20.97
C TYR A 38 -1.54 -15.99 -19.80
N GLY A 39 -2.67 -16.65 -19.59
CA GLY A 39 -3.53 -16.51 -18.42
C GLY A 39 -3.02 -17.44 -17.32
N SER A 40 -2.70 -16.85 -16.17
CA SER A 40 -2.19 -17.53 -14.98
C SER A 40 -2.97 -18.81 -14.66
N GLN A 41 -2.31 -19.96 -14.82
CA GLN A 41 -2.80 -21.23 -14.29
C GLN A 41 -2.85 -21.13 -12.75
N PRO A 42 -3.92 -21.60 -12.09
CA PRO A 42 -3.83 -21.92 -10.67
C PRO A 42 -2.75 -23.00 -10.49
N PRO A 43 -1.91 -22.92 -9.43
CA PRO A 43 -0.89 -23.93 -9.17
C PRO A 43 -1.51 -25.33 -9.10
N PRO A 44 -0.85 -26.37 -9.65
CA PRO A 44 -1.27 -27.75 -9.43
C PRO A 44 -1.22 -28.09 -7.94
N GLU A 45 -2.25 -28.76 -7.42
CA GLU A 45 -2.17 -29.44 -6.13
C GLU A 45 -1.08 -30.52 -6.20
N GLU A 46 0.08 -30.26 -5.58
CA GLU A 46 1.08 -31.30 -5.36
C GLU A 46 0.64 -32.23 -4.23
N LYS A 47 0.46 -33.49 -4.60
CA LYS A 47 0.32 -34.62 -3.67
C LYS A 47 1.54 -34.70 -2.76
N LYS A 48 1.28 -34.71 -1.44
CA LYS A 48 2.26 -35.01 -0.40
C LYS A 48 2.99 -36.33 -0.67
N PRO A 49 4.33 -36.36 -0.70
CA PRO A 49 5.09 -37.58 -0.46
C PRO A 49 5.22 -37.79 1.05
N GLN A 50 4.70 -38.91 1.55
CA GLN A 50 5.15 -39.47 2.82
C GLN A 50 6.63 -39.84 2.67
N THR A 51 7.48 -39.24 3.50
CA THR A 51 8.85 -39.73 3.71
C THR A 51 8.99 -40.19 5.14
N THR A 52 9.36 -41.45 5.25
CA THR A 52 9.67 -42.23 6.44
C THR A 52 10.78 -41.58 7.26
N LEU A 53 10.63 -41.62 8.59
CA LEU A 53 11.61 -41.17 9.58
C LEU A 53 12.94 -41.90 9.42
N ALA A 54 14.02 -41.15 9.22
CA ALA A 54 15.39 -41.60 9.45
C ALA A 54 16.01 -40.70 10.53
N ASN A 55 16.51 -41.31 11.60
CA ASN A 55 17.17 -40.66 12.73
C ASN A 55 18.40 -39.86 12.29
N PRO A 56 18.64 -38.67 12.86
CA PRO A 56 19.95 -38.02 12.78
C PRO A 56 20.98 -38.71 13.71
N PRO A 57 22.27 -38.72 13.35
CA PRO A 57 23.34 -39.23 14.20
C PRO A 57 23.59 -38.33 15.41
N VAL A 58 23.80 -38.97 16.56
CA VAL A 58 24.13 -38.36 17.85
C VAL A 58 25.55 -37.80 17.81
N HIS A 59 25.69 -36.48 17.98
CA HIS A 59 26.96 -35.84 18.34
C HIS A 59 27.06 -35.71 19.88
N PRO A 60 28.26 -35.90 20.49
CA PRO A 60 28.43 -35.83 21.93
C PRO A 60 28.21 -34.42 22.49
N LEU A 61 27.49 -34.37 23.63
CA LEU A 61 27.19 -33.19 24.43
C LEU A 61 28.46 -32.49 24.93
N LEU A 62 28.64 -31.23 24.56
CA LEU A 62 29.45 -30.28 25.34
C LEU A 62 28.63 -29.85 26.57
N PRO A 63 29.26 -29.64 27.74
CA PRO A 63 28.55 -29.23 28.94
C PRO A 63 27.95 -27.83 28.77
N PRO A 64 26.73 -27.58 29.28
CA PRO A 64 26.12 -26.26 29.22
C PRO A 64 26.93 -25.24 30.03
N PRO A 65 27.02 -23.97 29.58
CA PRO A 65 27.54 -22.89 30.41
C PRO A 65 26.69 -22.75 31.68
N PRO A 66 27.27 -22.31 32.81
CA PRO A 66 26.54 -22.21 34.06
C PRO A 66 25.33 -21.29 33.88
N GLU A 67 24.15 -21.84 34.19
CA GLU A 67 22.91 -21.09 34.36
C GLU A 67 23.19 -19.95 35.33
N ALA A 68 23.20 -18.73 34.80
CA ALA A 68 23.02 -17.55 35.61
C ALA A 68 21.63 -17.66 36.22
N THR A 69 21.62 -17.98 37.51
CA THR A 69 20.49 -17.84 38.41
C THR A 69 20.09 -16.36 38.43
N THR A 70 19.16 -16.01 37.56
CA THR A 70 18.28 -14.85 37.78
C THR A 70 16.87 -15.38 37.87
N GLY A 71 16.51 -15.82 39.08
CA GLY A 71 15.14 -15.62 39.55
C GLY A 71 14.88 -14.13 39.58
N SER A 72 14.46 -13.57 38.44
CA SER A 72 13.80 -12.27 38.46
C SER A 72 12.38 -12.56 38.90
N ALA A 73 12.04 -12.20 40.14
CA ALA A 73 10.68 -11.86 40.45
C ALA A 73 10.18 -10.96 39.31
N ALA A 74 9.09 -11.34 38.65
CA ALA A 74 8.50 -10.55 37.58
C ALA A 74 8.02 -9.24 38.21
N VAL A 75 8.88 -8.22 38.20
CA VAL A 75 8.50 -6.87 38.59
C VAL A 75 7.46 -6.45 37.56
N SER A 76 6.21 -6.31 38.00
CA SER A 76 5.15 -5.77 37.17
C SER A 76 5.58 -4.38 36.67
N ARG A 77 5.56 -4.18 35.36
CA ARG A 77 5.94 -2.94 34.70
C ARG A 77 4.72 -2.39 33.96
N GLN A 78 4.19 -1.26 34.39
CA GLN A 78 3.01 -0.64 33.80
C GLN A 78 3.05 0.86 34.02
N GLY A 79 2.55 1.64 33.05
CA GLY A 79 2.34 3.08 33.22
C GLY A 79 1.30 3.37 34.30
N SER A 80 1.59 4.35 35.17
CA SER A 80 0.70 4.75 36.27
C SER A 80 -0.46 5.65 35.81
N SER A 81 -0.29 6.39 34.72
CA SER A 81 -1.28 7.31 34.16
C SER A 81 -1.15 7.38 32.65
N GLU A 82 -2.17 7.91 31.98
CA GLU A 82 -2.06 8.24 30.56
C GLU A 82 -1.05 9.36 30.36
N ALA A 83 -0.22 9.21 29.33
CA ALA A 83 0.78 10.17 28.93
C ALA A 83 0.97 10.12 27.41
N GLU A 84 1.36 11.26 26.85
CA GLU A 84 1.68 11.39 25.43
C GLU A 84 3.16 11.71 25.23
N THR A 85 3.68 11.20 24.12
CA THR A 85 5.06 11.44 23.67
C THR A 85 5.01 11.92 22.23
N VAL A 86 5.49 13.13 21.99
CA VAL A 86 5.52 13.75 20.66
C VAL A 86 6.95 13.69 20.14
N ILE A 87 7.13 13.09 18.96
CA ILE A 87 8.39 13.08 18.23
C ILE A 87 8.23 13.91 16.95
N GLU A 88 9.12 14.87 16.72
CA GLU A 88 9.03 15.72 15.53
C GLU A 88 10.38 16.03 14.87
N ASN A 89 10.34 16.32 13.58
CA ASN A 89 11.45 16.89 12.81
C ASN A 89 10.90 17.91 11.79
N ASP A 90 11.66 18.24 10.75
CA ASP A 90 11.24 19.19 9.72
C ASP A 90 10.13 18.67 8.78
N LEU A 91 9.94 17.34 8.74
CA LEU A 91 9.04 16.64 7.83
C LEU A 91 7.74 16.17 8.51
N TYR A 92 7.81 15.74 9.77
CA TYR A 92 6.66 15.18 10.49
C TYR A 92 6.56 15.64 11.95
N LYS A 93 5.37 15.40 12.52
CA LYS A 93 5.10 15.41 13.96
C LYS A 93 4.22 14.20 14.29
N ILE A 94 4.72 13.30 15.12
CA ILE A 94 4.06 12.05 15.50
C ILE A 94 3.75 12.10 17.00
N THR A 95 2.51 11.82 17.37
CA THR A 95 2.05 11.81 18.77
C THR A 95 1.69 10.40 19.19
N PHE A 96 2.46 9.83 20.11
CA PHE A 96 2.20 8.55 20.75
C PHE A 96 1.35 8.72 22.00
N THR A 97 0.51 7.74 22.28
CA THR A 97 -0.06 7.50 23.61
C THR A 97 0.58 6.28 24.24
N ASN A 98 0.84 6.34 25.54
CA ASN A 98 1.29 5.16 26.28
C ASN A 98 0.18 4.10 26.45
N ARG A 99 -1.09 4.44 26.23
CA ARG A 99 -2.19 3.46 26.18
C ARG A 99 -2.09 2.65 24.88
N GLY A 100 -1.80 1.36 25.01
CA GLY A 100 -1.56 0.48 23.87
C GLY A 100 -0.25 0.73 23.14
N ALA A 101 0.54 1.75 23.54
CA ALA A 101 1.73 2.21 22.83
C ALA A 101 1.47 2.38 21.31
N GLN A 102 0.54 3.28 20.97
CA GLN A 102 0.02 3.50 19.61
C GLN A 102 0.15 4.98 19.22
N VAL A 103 -0.04 5.29 17.94
CA VAL A 103 0.05 6.65 17.40
C VAL A 103 -1.33 7.29 17.27
N LYS A 104 -1.59 8.36 18.02
CA LYS A 104 -2.83 9.14 17.92
C LYS A 104 -2.87 10.07 16.72
N SER A 105 -1.71 10.57 16.30
CA SER A 105 -1.59 11.59 15.25
C SER A 105 -0.24 11.46 14.54
N TRP A 106 -0.26 11.60 13.21
CA TRP A 106 0.88 11.53 12.32
C TRP A 106 0.77 12.64 11.27
N ILE A 107 1.29 13.82 11.61
CA ILE A 107 1.20 15.01 10.77
C ILE A 107 2.40 15.08 9.83
N LEU A 108 2.17 15.33 8.54
CA LEU A 108 3.22 15.68 7.58
C LEU A 108 3.30 17.20 7.39
N LYS A 109 4.39 17.81 7.85
CA LYS A 109 4.55 19.28 7.94
C LYS A 109 4.70 19.99 6.59
N LYS A 110 5.03 19.25 5.53
CA LYS A 110 5.21 19.78 4.16
C LYS A 110 3.95 19.70 3.31
N TYR A 111 2.85 19.18 3.85
CA TYR A 111 1.61 18.92 3.13
C TYR A 111 0.42 19.48 3.90
N THR A 112 -0.61 19.88 3.17
CA THR A 112 -1.86 20.39 3.74
C THR A 112 -3.05 19.56 3.26
N ASP A 113 -4.12 19.56 4.05
CA ASP A 113 -5.40 18.97 3.68
C ASP A 113 -6.25 19.92 2.81
N ASP A 114 -7.46 19.49 2.45
CA ASP A 114 -8.45 20.27 1.68
C ASP A 114 -8.94 21.55 2.41
N GLN A 115 -8.51 21.77 3.65
CA GLN A 115 -8.83 22.91 4.51
C GLN A 115 -7.59 23.76 4.83
N ASP A 116 -6.48 23.57 4.09
CA ASP A 116 -5.20 24.26 4.28
C ASP A 116 -4.56 24.03 5.67
N LYS A 117 -4.97 22.99 6.40
CA LYS A 117 -4.36 22.59 7.69
C LYS A 117 -3.24 21.58 7.43
N PRO A 118 -2.27 21.44 8.37
CA PRO A 118 -1.26 20.39 8.26
C PRO A 118 -1.90 19.01 8.05
N LEU A 119 -1.38 18.27 7.08
CA LEU A 119 -1.95 16.97 6.70
C LEU A 119 -1.79 15.95 7.83
N GLU A 120 -2.91 15.45 8.34
CA GLU A 120 -2.99 14.35 9.30
C GLU A 120 -3.20 13.03 8.55
N LEU A 121 -2.26 12.08 8.68
CA LEU A 121 -2.37 10.79 8.00
C LEU A 121 -3.15 9.75 8.80
N VAL A 122 -3.32 9.90 10.10
CA VAL A 122 -4.19 9.01 10.87
C VAL A 122 -5.64 9.36 10.57
N ASN A 123 -6.40 8.43 10.01
CA ASN A 123 -7.83 8.59 9.87
C ASN A 123 -8.49 8.57 11.26
N LEU A 124 -8.78 9.75 11.83
CA LEU A 124 -9.26 9.88 13.21
C LEU A 124 -10.62 9.21 13.44
N ALA A 125 -11.51 9.26 12.45
CA ALA A 125 -12.83 8.64 12.53
C ALA A 125 -12.74 7.10 12.52
N ALA A 126 -11.87 6.55 11.67
CA ALA A 126 -11.67 5.12 11.57
C ALA A 126 -10.87 4.56 12.75
N SER A 127 -9.82 5.26 13.17
CA SER A 127 -8.94 4.83 14.25
C SER A 127 -9.64 4.77 15.61
N ALA A 128 -10.63 5.63 15.85
CA ALA A 128 -11.49 5.57 17.02
C ALA A 128 -12.30 4.27 17.12
N LYS A 129 -12.60 3.62 15.97
CA LYS A 129 -13.39 2.37 15.91
C LYS A 129 -12.53 1.13 15.78
N TYR A 130 -11.44 1.21 15.01
CA TYR A 130 -10.67 0.04 14.56
C TYR A 130 -9.24 -0.04 15.13
N GLY A 131 -8.87 0.91 16.00
CA GLY A 131 -7.54 1.00 16.60
C GLY A 131 -6.66 2.04 15.92
N GLN A 132 -5.58 2.43 16.59
CA GLN A 132 -4.66 3.44 16.09
C GLN A 132 -3.43 2.80 15.42
N PRO A 133 -2.72 3.51 14.53
CA PRO A 133 -1.48 2.99 13.95
C PRO A 133 -0.45 2.57 15.00
N LEU A 134 0.35 1.55 14.67
CA LEU A 134 1.34 0.90 15.55
C LEU A 134 0.73 0.17 16.77
N SER A 135 -0.60 -0.03 16.79
CA SER A 135 -1.21 -1.13 17.54
C SER A 135 -0.65 -2.47 17.09
N LEU A 136 -0.81 -3.49 17.93
CA LEU A 136 -0.42 -4.86 17.63
C LEU A 136 -1.62 -5.67 17.17
N PHE A 137 -1.45 -6.39 16.07
CA PHE A 137 -2.32 -7.47 15.67
C PHE A 137 -1.78 -8.80 16.19
N THR A 138 -2.64 -9.55 16.87
CA THR A 138 -2.45 -10.97 17.20
C THR A 138 -3.69 -11.73 16.74
N TYR A 139 -3.53 -13.01 16.42
CA TYR A 139 -4.67 -13.87 16.02
C TYR A 139 -5.61 -14.18 17.19
N ASP A 140 -5.09 -14.14 18.42
CA ASP A 140 -5.89 -14.17 19.65
C ASP A 140 -6.49 -12.77 19.89
N GLU A 141 -7.82 -12.67 19.81
CA GLU A 141 -8.55 -11.41 19.97
C GLU A 141 -8.55 -10.86 21.40
N PRO A 142 -8.82 -11.66 22.46
CA PRO A 142 -8.60 -11.24 23.85
C PRO A 142 -7.20 -10.68 24.10
N LEU A 143 -6.16 -11.37 23.63
CA LEU A 143 -4.78 -10.89 23.76
C LEU A 143 -4.60 -9.58 23.00
N ARG A 144 -5.10 -9.48 21.76
CA ARG A 144 -5.05 -8.25 20.94
C ARG A 144 -5.70 -7.07 21.65
N ALA A 145 -6.87 -7.28 22.25
CA ALA A 145 -7.59 -6.25 22.99
C ALA A 145 -6.79 -5.79 24.23
N LYS A 146 -6.18 -6.73 24.97
CA LYS A 146 -5.30 -6.44 26.11
C LYS A 146 -4.08 -5.63 25.67
N LEU A 147 -3.32 -6.11 24.68
CA LEU A 147 -2.11 -5.46 24.16
C LEU A 147 -2.35 -4.00 23.74
N ASN A 148 -3.52 -3.71 23.20
CA ASN A 148 -3.86 -2.38 22.69
C ASN A 148 -4.57 -1.48 23.72
N SER A 149 -4.89 -1.97 24.93
CA SER A 149 -5.61 -1.19 25.95
C SER A 149 -4.81 -0.92 27.23
N VAL A 150 -3.80 -1.73 27.55
CA VAL A 150 -2.95 -1.54 28.74
C VAL A 150 -2.11 -0.27 28.66
N LEU A 151 -1.72 0.27 29.82
CA LEU A 151 -0.82 1.42 29.91
C LEU A 151 0.63 0.94 29.92
N TYR A 152 1.36 1.19 28.85
CA TYR A 152 2.79 0.91 28.81
C TYR A 152 3.55 1.94 29.62
N GLU A 153 4.69 1.55 30.19
CA GLU A 153 5.67 2.47 30.74
C GLU A 153 6.52 3.03 29.57
N PRO A 154 6.41 4.32 29.25
CA PRO A 154 7.22 4.94 28.21
C PRO A 154 8.62 5.29 28.73
N SER A 155 9.64 5.15 27.89
CA SER A 155 11.00 5.64 28.20
C SER A 155 11.12 7.15 28.24
N LEU A 156 10.18 7.85 27.60
CA LEU A 156 10.15 9.30 27.44
C LEU A 156 8.71 9.78 27.32
N THR A 157 8.39 10.93 27.93
CA THR A 157 7.11 11.64 27.80
C THR A 157 7.36 13.09 27.40
N GLY A 158 6.33 13.76 26.85
CA GLY A 158 6.45 15.14 26.38
C GLY A 158 6.97 15.22 24.95
N VAL A 159 7.64 16.33 24.58
CA VAL A 159 8.08 16.60 23.20
C VAL A 159 9.57 16.35 23.04
N ALA A 160 9.96 15.62 22.01
CA ALA A 160 11.35 15.41 21.60
C ALA A 160 11.52 15.56 20.08
N ARG A 161 12.77 15.82 19.66
CA ARG A 161 13.13 15.99 18.24
C ARG A 161 13.90 14.78 17.72
N ALA A 162 13.61 14.35 16.50
CA ALA A 162 14.39 13.31 15.84
C ALA A 162 15.81 13.85 15.47
N PRO A 163 16.86 13.01 15.46
CA PRO A 163 16.83 11.57 15.66
C PRO A 163 16.64 11.20 17.13
N GLN A 164 15.75 10.25 17.40
CA GLN A 164 15.35 9.88 18.77
C GLN A 164 14.92 8.43 18.81
N GLU A 165 15.19 7.76 19.93
CA GLU A 165 14.60 6.46 20.24
C GLU A 165 13.62 6.59 21.40
N ILE A 166 12.50 5.89 21.30
CA ILE A 166 11.56 5.70 22.41
C ILE A 166 11.19 4.23 22.53
N SER A 167 10.96 3.77 23.75
CA SER A 167 10.46 2.44 24.03
C SER A 167 9.25 2.47 24.93
N PHE A 168 8.39 1.47 24.78
CA PHE A 168 7.21 1.25 25.60
C PHE A 168 7.26 -0.19 26.11
N GLU A 169 7.27 -0.34 27.42
CA GLU A 169 7.42 -1.63 28.08
C GLU A 169 6.18 -1.92 28.93
N TYR A 170 5.74 -3.17 28.93
CA TYR A 170 4.68 -3.67 29.79
C TYR A 170 5.05 -5.06 30.29
N ALA A 171 4.85 -5.34 31.57
CA ALA A 171 5.04 -6.67 32.14
C ALA A 171 4.02 -6.92 33.27
N ASP A 172 3.36 -8.06 33.21
CA ASP A 172 2.59 -8.66 34.30
C ASP A 172 3.05 -10.14 34.47
N PRO A 173 2.47 -10.93 35.40
CA PRO A 173 2.90 -12.31 35.62
C PRO A 173 2.85 -13.23 34.38
N ASP A 174 1.92 -12.96 33.45
CA ASP A 174 1.66 -13.81 32.29
C ASP A 174 2.08 -13.17 30.96
N LEU A 175 2.31 -11.86 30.90
CA LEU A 175 2.50 -11.10 29.67
C LEU A 175 3.66 -10.12 29.80
N ALA A 176 4.63 -10.19 28.90
CA ALA A 176 5.68 -9.19 28.75
C ALA A 176 5.69 -8.66 27.31
N VAL A 177 5.73 -7.33 27.16
CA VAL A 177 5.68 -6.64 25.88
C VAL A 177 6.72 -5.55 25.83
N SER A 178 7.50 -5.52 24.75
CA SER A 178 8.43 -4.45 24.42
C SER A 178 8.09 -3.92 23.03
N LYS A 179 7.92 -2.60 22.91
CA LYS A 179 7.87 -1.90 21.62
C LYS A 179 8.96 -0.84 21.60
N LYS A 180 9.80 -0.83 20.58
CA LYS A 180 10.84 0.18 20.38
C LYS A 180 10.68 0.84 19.03
N PHE A 181 10.88 2.15 19.01
CA PHE A 181 10.74 2.98 17.83
C PHE A 181 11.96 3.88 17.71
N HIS A 182 12.66 3.78 16.57
CA HIS A 182 13.79 4.64 16.24
C HIS A 182 13.41 5.58 15.10
N PHE A 183 13.59 6.87 15.33
CA PHE A 183 13.21 7.95 14.43
C PHE A 183 14.44 8.61 13.85
N GLU A 184 14.38 8.92 12.55
CA GLU A 184 15.40 9.69 11.86
C GLU A 184 14.83 11.00 11.28
N HIS A 185 15.66 11.73 10.53
CA HIS A 185 15.29 12.98 9.84
C HIS A 185 14.39 12.77 8.61
N ASN A 186 14.26 11.53 8.12
CA ASN A 186 13.45 11.15 6.95
C ASN A 186 12.08 10.60 7.39
N TYR A 187 11.26 10.11 6.45
CA TYR A 187 9.94 9.53 6.74
C TYR A 187 9.98 8.08 7.27
N LEU A 188 11.13 7.58 7.72
CA LEU A 188 11.30 6.22 8.21
C LEU A 188 11.27 6.15 9.73
N VAL A 189 10.61 5.10 10.21
CA VAL A 189 10.61 4.69 11.62
C VAL A 189 11.03 3.23 11.68
N VAL A 190 12.09 2.91 12.41
CA VAL A 190 12.41 1.50 12.72
C VAL A 190 11.48 1.06 13.84
N VAL A 191 10.82 -0.08 13.66
CA VAL A 191 9.87 -0.65 14.62
C VAL A 191 10.34 -2.03 15.04
N GLU A 192 10.51 -2.21 16.34
CA GLU A 192 10.84 -3.51 16.93
C GLU A 192 9.80 -3.85 17.99
N THR A 193 9.16 -5.01 17.87
CA THR A 193 8.13 -5.46 18.80
C THR A 193 8.33 -6.90 19.22
N LEU A 194 8.14 -7.14 20.52
CA LEU A 194 8.26 -8.45 21.13
C LEU A 194 7.14 -8.62 22.15
N VAL A 195 6.33 -9.67 21.96
CA VAL A 195 5.31 -10.10 22.91
C VAL A 195 5.68 -11.48 23.39
N ARG A 196 5.70 -11.67 24.71
CA ARG A 196 5.82 -12.98 25.36
C ARG A 196 4.61 -13.22 26.24
N GLU A 197 3.93 -14.33 26.00
CA GLU A 197 2.85 -14.83 26.85
C GLU A 197 3.35 -16.09 27.56
N LYS A 198 3.31 -16.10 28.89
CA LYS A 198 3.80 -17.18 29.77
C LYS A 198 5.22 -17.63 29.42
N GLY A 199 6.06 -16.66 29.07
CA GLY A 199 7.45 -16.86 28.67
C GLY A 199 7.67 -17.27 27.20
N ALA A 200 6.62 -17.66 26.46
CA ALA A 200 6.71 -18.02 25.04
C ALA A 200 6.49 -16.79 24.15
N ALA A 201 7.29 -16.63 23.10
CA ALA A 201 7.09 -15.55 22.13
C ALA A 201 5.82 -15.79 21.31
N VAL A 202 5.00 -14.75 21.15
CA VAL A 202 3.75 -14.78 20.37
C VAL A 202 3.88 -13.83 19.18
N PRO A 203 3.44 -14.23 17.96
CA PRO A 203 3.44 -13.34 16.80
C PRO A 203 2.54 -12.13 17.06
N ALA A 204 3.15 -10.96 17.08
CA ALA A 204 2.47 -9.68 17.26
C ALA A 204 2.97 -8.67 16.23
N LEU A 205 2.10 -8.35 15.28
CA LEU A 205 2.42 -7.59 14.09
C LEU A 205 2.01 -6.12 14.30
N PRO A 206 2.92 -5.14 14.22
CA PRO A 206 2.55 -3.73 14.12
C PRO A 206 1.57 -3.50 12.96
N MET A 207 0.50 -2.75 13.20
CA MET A 207 -0.54 -2.51 12.20
C MET A 207 -0.84 -1.05 11.92
N TRP A 208 -1.22 -0.77 10.68
CA TRP A 208 -1.93 0.43 10.26
C TRP A 208 -3.38 0.02 9.97
N PRO A 209 -4.32 0.19 10.92
CA PRO A 209 -5.54 -0.60 10.90
C PRO A 209 -6.65 -0.10 9.96
N ALA A 210 -6.66 1.19 9.60
CA ALA A 210 -7.81 1.77 8.91
C ALA A 210 -7.54 3.09 8.16
N GLY A 211 -7.21 2.98 6.88
CA GLY A 211 -7.17 4.07 5.90
C GLY A 211 -6.11 5.13 6.16
N LEU A 212 -5.96 6.06 5.22
CA LEU A 212 -5.15 7.26 5.39
C LEU A 212 -6.06 8.48 5.60
N GLY A 213 -5.56 9.47 6.33
CA GLY A 213 -6.36 10.56 6.89
C GLY A 213 -6.71 11.67 5.88
N ASP A 214 -6.09 11.67 4.71
CA ASP A 214 -6.34 12.61 3.61
C ASP A 214 -7.56 12.21 2.75
N GLU A 215 -8.14 11.04 3.00
CA GLU A 215 -9.32 10.55 2.29
C GLU A 215 -10.60 11.28 2.75
N THR A 216 -11.13 12.18 1.91
CA THR A 216 -12.33 12.98 2.23
C THR A 216 -13.53 12.68 1.33
N SER A 217 -13.34 11.96 0.23
CA SER A 217 -14.35 11.76 -0.82
C SER A 217 -14.58 10.27 -1.14
N PRO A 218 -15.77 9.86 -1.65
CA PRO A 218 -15.98 8.48 -2.07
C PRO A 218 -14.92 7.98 -3.07
N SER A 219 -14.46 8.84 -3.96
CA SER A 219 -13.40 8.53 -4.93
C SER A 219 -12.04 8.30 -4.29
N SER A 220 -11.66 9.07 -3.26
CA SER A 220 -10.37 8.89 -2.58
C SER A 220 -10.35 7.59 -1.80
N TYR A 221 -11.42 7.29 -1.04
CA TYR A 221 -11.57 5.98 -0.36
C TYR A 221 -11.59 4.80 -1.33
N ALA A 222 -12.21 4.96 -2.51
CA ALA A 222 -12.25 3.89 -3.52
C ALA A 222 -10.88 3.67 -4.20
N ALA A 223 -9.97 4.65 -4.13
CA ALA A 223 -8.64 4.58 -4.72
C ALA A 223 -7.61 3.92 -3.80
N SER A 224 -7.96 3.65 -2.53
CA SER A 224 -7.06 3.01 -1.57
C SER A 224 -6.76 1.56 -1.97
N LEU A 225 -5.49 1.17 -1.82
CA LEU A 225 -4.97 -0.14 -2.19
C LEU A 225 -4.14 -0.72 -1.04
N ILE A 226 -4.01 -2.04 -1.03
CA ILE A 226 -2.88 -2.71 -0.38
C ILE A 226 -1.85 -3.02 -1.46
N ASP A 227 -0.71 -2.34 -1.39
CA ASP A 227 0.43 -2.57 -2.28
C ASP A 227 1.49 -3.37 -1.52
N TYR A 228 2.03 -4.41 -2.15
CA TYR A 228 3.15 -5.18 -1.61
C TYR A 228 4.02 -5.73 -2.73
N GLN A 229 5.30 -5.94 -2.45
CA GLN A 229 6.21 -6.61 -3.38
C GLN A 229 6.47 -8.03 -2.91
N TYR A 230 5.99 -8.99 -3.69
CA TYR A 230 6.20 -10.42 -3.47
C TYR A 230 7.28 -10.92 -4.41
N ASN A 231 8.37 -11.43 -3.84
CA ASN A 231 9.64 -11.63 -4.57
C ASN A 231 10.02 -10.34 -5.33
N ASP A 232 10.02 -10.35 -6.66
CA ASP A 232 10.36 -9.20 -7.50
C ASP A 232 9.14 -8.52 -8.15
N ARG A 233 7.91 -8.91 -7.78
CA ARG A 233 6.68 -8.39 -8.41
C ARG A 233 5.87 -7.56 -7.45
N VAL A 234 5.56 -6.34 -7.86
CA VAL A 234 4.58 -5.50 -7.17
C VAL A 234 3.18 -6.02 -7.45
N GLN A 235 2.46 -6.30 -6.38
CA GLN A 235 1.05 -6.67 -6.36
C GLN A 235 0.26 -5.50 -5.77
N ARG A 236 -0.87 -5.19 -6.41
CA ARG A 236 -1.77 -4.12 -5.99
C ARG A 236 -3.17 -4.69 -5.78
N LEU A 237 -3.62 -4.73 -4.54
CA LEU A 237 -4.92 -5.26 -4.16
C LEU A 237 -5.90 -4.11 -3.97
N ALA A 238 -6.89 -4.04 -4.85
CA ALA A 238 -8.02 -3.15 -4.68
C ALA A 238 -9.00 -3.69 -3.64
N LEU A 239 -9.80 -2.81 -3.03
CA LEU A 239 -10.86 -3.10 -2.05
C LEU A 239 -11.64 -4.41 -2.33
N LYS A 240 -12.08 -4.59 -3.57
CA LYS A 240 -12.91 -5.74 -3.99
C LYS A 240 -12.20 -7.10 -3.88
N LYS A 241 -10.86 -7.12 -3.84
CA LYS A 241 -10.04 -8.33 -3.74
C LYS A 241 -9.56 -8.61 -2.32
N ILE A 242 -9.92 -7.78 -1.35
CA ILE A 242 -9.42 -7.87 0.02
C ILE A 242 -10.52 -8.41 0.93
N SER A 243 -10.18 -9.48 1.65
CA SER A 243 -10.98 -10.04 2.75
C SER A 243 -10.30 -9.70 4.08
N SER A 244 -11.07 -9.19 5.05
CA SER A 244 -10.50 -8.81 6.35
C SER A 244 -10.01 -10.05 7.12
N GLY A 245 -8.79 -9.99 7.64
CA GLY A 245 -8.16 -11.07 8.40
C GLY A 245 -7.36 -12.08 7.56
N GLU A 246 -7.33 -11.94 6.24
CA GLU A 246 -6.54 -12.82 5.38
C GLU A 246 -5.03 -12.57 5.59
N THR A 247 -4.26 -13.64 5.77
CA THR A 247 -2.80 -13.56 5.94
C THR A 247 -2.09 -13.92 4.65
N ILE A 248 -1.40 -12.94 4.07
CA ILE A 248 -0.44 -13.12 2.98
C ILE A 248 0.91 -13.46 3.61
N ARG A 249 1.41 -14.66 3.36
CA ARG A 249 2.74 -15.09 3.84
C ARG A 249 3.83 -14.66 2.87
N GLY A 250 5.03 -14.43 3.39
CA GLY A 250 6.21 -14.08 2.62
C GLY A 250 6.64 -15.10 1.55
N PRO A 251 7.70 -14.78 0.78
CA PRO A 251 8.57 -13.61 0.97
C PRO A 251 7.99 -12.32 0.39
N PHE A 252 7.92 -11.26 1.20
CA PHE A 252 7.64 -9.90 0.70
C PHE A 252 8.66 -8.89 1.24
N ASN A 253 9.17 -8.06 0.33
CA ASN A 253 10.19 -7.06 0.67
C ASN A 253 9.59 -5.85 1.38
N TRP A 254 8.35 -5.53 1.02
CA TRP A 254 7.56 -4.48 1.61
C TRP A 254 6.07 -4.70 1.34
N GLY A 255 5.22 -4.13 2.18
CA GLY A 255 3.77 -4.18 2.01
C GLY A 255 3.05 -3.20 2.94
N GLY A 256 1.90 -2.70 2.51
CA GLY A 256 1.11 -1.80 3.35
C GLY A 256 -0.03 -1.12 2.60
N VAL A 257 -0.57 -0.08 3.22
CA VAL A 257 -1.72 0.66 2.71
C VAL A 257 -1.24 1.87 1.93
N THR A 258 -1.88 2.14 0.79
CA THR A 258 -1.60 3.32 -0.02
C THR A 258 -2.89 3.95 -0.52
N ASP A 259 -2.83 5.24 -0.78
CA ASP A 259 -3.82 5.97 -1.56
C ASP A 259 -3.18 6.56 -2.83
N GLN A 260 -3.81 7.57 -3.40
CA GLN A 260 -3.32 8.28 -4.58
C GLN A 260 -1.99 9.03 -4.35
N TYR A 261 -1.79 9.62 -3.17
CA TYR A 261 -0.70 10.54 -2.84
C TYR A 261 0.20 10.08 -1.69
N PHE A 262 -0.26 9.25 -0.76
CA PHE A 262 0.47 8.84 0.43
C PHE A 262 0.48 7.33 0.62
N ALA A 263 1.38 6.87 1.48
CA ALA A 263 1.59 5.47 1.75
C ALA A 263 2.08 5.23 3.19
N ALA A 264 1.60 4.14 3.80
CA ALA A 264 2.11 3.55 5.03
C ALA A 264 2.61 2.13 4.73
N ILE A 265 3.92 1.99 4.52
CA ILE A 265 4.57 0.77 3.99
C ILE A 265 5.51 0.17 5.03
N PHE A 266 5.25 -1.08 5.38
CA PHE A 266 6.11 -1.87 6.25
C PHE A 266 7.15 -2.62 5.42
N MET A 267 8.39 -2.62 5.88
CA MET A 267 9.55 -3.28 5.26
C MET A 267 10.18 -4.22 6.30
N PRO A 268 9.80 -5.51 6.31
CA PRO A 268 10.39 -6.47 7.25
C PRO A 268 11.90 -6.60 7.02
N ARG A 269 12.67 -6.73 8.11
CA ARG A 269 14.11 -7.06 8.01
C ARG A 269 14.35 -8.47 7.51
N GLU A 270 13.41 -9.38 7.77
CA GLU A 270 13.44 -10.77 7.34
C GLU A 270 12.22 -11.07 6.45
N PRO A 271 12.33 -10.88 5.12
CA PRO A 271 11.22 -11.09 4.19
C PRO A 271 10.61 -12.51 4.25
N GLU A 272 11.44 -13.53 4.45
CA GLU A 272 11.05 -14.96 4.43
C GLU A 272 10.11 -15.35 5.58
N SER A 273 10.34 -14.78 6.77
CA SER A 273 9.55 -15.07 7.99
C SER A 273 8.36 -14.11 8.15
N ALA A 274 8.23 -13.13 7.27
CA ALA A 274 7.24 -12.09 7.35
C ALA A 274 5.84 -12.56 6.91
N GLY A 275 4.81 -12.02 7.57
CA GLY A 275 3.40 -12.15 7.22
C GLY A 275 2.72 -10.79 7.19
N MET A 276 1.79 -10.59 6.27
CA MET A 276 0.92 -9.43 6.21
C MET A 276 -0.54 -9.86 6.38
N VAL A 277 -1.20 -9.38 7.42
CA VAL A 277 -2.64 -9.53 7.59
C VAL A 277 -3.32 -8.33 6.96
N THR A 278 -4.21 -8.58 6.01
CA THR A 278 -5.01 -7.53 5.38
C THR A 278 -6.25 -7.24 6.21
N LEU A 279 -6.59 -5.96 6.36
CA LEU A 279 -7.73 -5.50 7.15
C LEU A 279 -8.64 -4.71 6.24
N ARG A 280 -9.95 -4.93 6.36
CA ARG A 280 -10.98 -4.19 5.64
C ARG A 280 -12.11 -3.87 6.60
N ASN A 281 -12.39 -2.58 6.72
CA ASN A 281 -13.37 -2.03 7.64
C ASN A 281 -14.25 -1.01 6.89
N SER A 282 -15.29 -0.51 7.56
CA SER A 282 -16.20 0.47 6.97
C SER A 282 -16.55 1.58 7.95
N ILE A 283 -16.62 2.81 7.46
CA ILE A 283 -16.97 4.00 8.26
C ILE A 283 -18.06 4.80 7.55
N ASP A 284 -18.87 5.50 8.34
CA ASP A 284 -19.82 6.48 7.83
C ASP A 284 -19.14 7.85 7.84
N ILE A 285 -19.03 8.48 6.67
CA ILE A 285 -18.42 9.80 6.49
C ILE A 285 -19.50 10.81 6.11
N ALA A 286 -19.51 11.97 6.77
CA ALA A 286 -20.42 13.06 6.43
C ALA A 286 -20.13 13.60 5.01
N LYS A 287 -21.18 13.82 4.22
CA LYS A 287 -21.10 14.42 2.89
C LYS A 287 -21.01 15.95 3.00
N GLY A 288 -20.11 16.52 2.21
CA GLY A 288 -20.00 17.96 2.01
C GLY A 288 -19.19 18.70 3.08
N LYS A 289 -18.78 19.94 2.75
CA LYS A 289 -17.97 20.80 3.64
C LYS A 289 -18.75 21.32 4.86
N ARG A 290 -20.08 21.26 4.82
CA ARG A 290 -20.96 21.57 5.96
C ARG A 290 -21.41 20.24 6.53
N GLN A 291 -20.86 19.87 7.69
CA GLN A 291 -21.20 18.68 8.45
C GLN A 291 -22.67 18.75 8.87
N ASN A 292 -23.59 18.37 7.98
CA ASN A 292 -24.94 18.04 8.39
C ASN A 292 -24.91 16.54 8.77
N PRO A 293 -25.14 16.15 10.04
CA PRO A 293 -24.90 14.78 10.51
C PRO A 293 -25.72 13.70 9.81
N GLU A 294 -26.77 14.08 9.08
CA GLU A 294 -27.73 13.14 8.47
C GLU A 294 -27.37 12.74 7.03
N ASP A 295 -26.52 13.48 6.33
CA ASP A 295 -26.10 13.11 4.96
C ASP A 295 -24.72 12.45 5.02
N THR A 296 -24.69 11.13 5.19
CA THR A 296 -23.44 10.36 5.23
C THR A 296 -23.33 9.42 4.02
N PHE A 297 -22.11 8.99 3.72
CA PHE A 297 -21.86 7.84 2.85
C PHE A 297 -21.01 6.80 3.56
N LYS A 298 -21.22 5.54 3.21
CA LYS A 298 -20.37 4.43 3.66
C LYS A 298 -19.09 4.40 2.84
N ALA A 299 -17.96 4.57 3.51
CA ALA A 299 -16.63 4.40 2.96
C ALA A 299 -16.03 3.08 3.46
N GLU A 300 -15.28 2.40 2.62
CA GLU A 300 -14.43 1.28 3.03
C GLU A 300 -13.02 1.79 3.29
N VAL A 301 -12.41 1.31 4.37
CA VAL A 301 -11.04 1.67 4.75
C VAL A 301 -10.20 0.41 4.87
N LEU A 302 -9.01 0.45 4.29
CA LEU A 302 -8.07 -0.67 4.27
C LEU A 302 -7.02 -0.51 5.36
N GLY A 303 -6.58 -1.63 5.91
CA GLY A 303 -5.49 -1.70 6.86
C GLY A 303 -4.56 -2.85 6.56
N ALA A 304 -3.37 -2.82 7.15
CA ALA A 304 -2.41 -3.90 7.08
C ALA A 304 -1.68 -4.04 8.41
N ALA A 305 -1.48 -5.28 8.86
CA ALA A 305 -0.57 -5.63 9.94
C ALA A 305 0.59 -6.44 9.38
N VAL A 306 1.82 -6.02 9.63
CA VAL A 306 3.00 -6.67 9.03
C VAL A 306 4.03 -6.99 10.11
N GLY A 307 4.57 -8.20 10.09
CA GLY A 307 5.61 -8.60 11.02
C GLY A 307 6.03 -10.06 10.87
N ASN A 308 6.84 -10.54 11.81
CA ASN A 308 7.29 -11.92 11.84
C ASN A 308 6.17 -12.84 12.37
N LEU A 309 5.86 -13.92 11.64
CA LEU A 309 4.80 -14.87 12.02
C LEU A 309 5.22 -15.91 13.08
N GLN A 310 6.49 -15.93 13.48
CA GLN A 310 7.07 -16.96 14.34
C GLN A 310 7.85 -16.41 15.53
N GLY A 311 8.00 -15.08 15.64
CA GLY A 311 8.88 -14.51 16.65
C GLY A 311 8.80 -12.98 16.77
N PRO A 312 9.85 -12.35 17.32
CA PRO A 312 9.95 -10.90 17.41
C PRO A 312 9.87 -10.28 16.02
N THR A 313 9.20 -9.13 15.93
CA THR A 313 9.13 -8.37 14.69
C THR A 313 10.18 -7.27 14.72
N SER A 314 10.97 -7.17 13.66
CA SER A 314 11.86 -6.03 13.39
C SER A 314 11.68 -5.59 11.94
N LEU A 315 11.24 -4.35 11.75
CA LEU A 315 10.91 -3.80 10.44
C LEU A 315 11.20 -2.30 10.38
N ARG A 316 11.17 -1.75 9.17
CA ARG A 316 11.10 -0.29 8.95
C ARG A 316 9.71 0.06 8.44
N LEU A 317 9.14 1.13 8.93
CA LEU A 317 7.87 1.68 8.48
C LEU A 317 8.14 3.01 7.76
N TYR A 318 7.73 3.10 6.50
CA TYR A 318 7.68 4.36 5.75
C TYR A 318 6.26 4.92 5.84
N VAL A 319 6.12 6.17 6.29
CA VAL A 319 4.83 6.88 6.27
C VAL A 319 5.04 8.26 5.67
N GLY A 320 4.59 8.44 4.43
CA GLY A 320 4.95 9.63 3.68
C GLY A 320 4.37 9.71 2.28
N PRO A 321 4.79 10.74 1.52
CA PRO A 321 4.28 11.01 0.17
C PRO A 321 4.78 9.98 -0.86
N LYS A 322 3.96 9.66 -1.86
CA LYS A 322 4.32 8.85 -3.03
C LYS A 322 5.07 9.69 -4.08
N SER A 323 6.04 10.49 -3.64
CA SER A 323 6.88 11.30 -4.52
C SER A 323 8.15 10.55 -4.88
N LEU A 324 8.45 10.43 -6.18
CA LEU A 324 9.64 9.72 -6.64
C LEU A 324 10.94 10.20 -5.97
N PRO A 325 11.22 11.52 -5.83
CA PRO A 325 12.46 11.96 -5.19
C PRO A 325 12.62 11.47 -3.74
N VAL A 326 11.52 11.32 -3.00
CA VAL A 326 11.56 10.79 -1.63
C VAL A 326 11.68 9.27 -1.66
N LEU A 327 10.87 8.59 -2.46
CA LEU A 327 10.84 7.13 -2.53
C LEU A 327 12.16 6.52 -3.00
N GLU A 328 12.88 7.20 -3.91
CA GLU A 328 14.22 6.79 -4.38
C GLU A 328 15.28 6.86 -3.27
N THR A 329 15.05 7.63 -2.20
CA THR A 329 15.97 7.71 -1.03
C THR A 329 15.73 6.61 0.00
N VAL A 330 14.58 5.92 -0.08
CA VAL A 330 14.20 4.87 0.87
C VAL A 330 14.78 3.54 0.42
N ASN A 331 15.96 3.18 0.93
CA ASN A 331 16.61 1.92 0.57
C ASN A 331 15.85 0.71 1.15
N VAL A 332 15.60 -0.30 0.31
CA VAL A 332 15.04 -1.61 0.67
C VAL A 332 16.05 -2.73 0.32
N PRO A 333 16.97 -3.08 1.26
CA PRO A 333 18.08 -4.01 0.97
C PRO A 333 17.66 -5.44 0.63
N SER A 334 16.42 -5.83 0.92
CA SER A 334 15.89 -7.15 0.57
C SER A 334 15.65 -7.33 -0.94
N ILE A 335 15.56 -6.23 -1.70
CA ILE A 335 15.43 -6.26 -3.16
C ILE A 335 16.81 -6.46 -3.79
N GLN A 336 17.01 -7.56 -4.52
CA GLN A 336 18.29 -7.88 -5.16
C GLN A 336 18.25 -7.69 -6.69
N ASN A 337 17.11 -7.90 -7.33
CA ASN A 337 16.98 -7.99 -8.78
C ASN A 337 16.44 -6.71 -9.46
N ASP A 338 16.20 -5.65 -8.70
CA ASP A 338 15.67 -4.36 -9.18
C ASP A 338 16.26 -3.21 -8.34
N HIS A 339 15.82 -1.98 -8.59
CA HIS A 339 16.15 -0.82 -7.75
C HIS A 339 15.76 -1.10 -6.29
N PRO A 340 16.71 -1.07 -5.34
CA PRO A 340 16.46 -1.40 -3.95
C PRO A 340 15.82 -0.20 -3.22
N ASP A 341 14.67 0.27 -3.71
CA ASP A 341 13.94 1.39 -3.14
C ASP A 341 12.42 1.28 -3.35
N LEU A 342 11.67 2.28 -2.88
CA LEU A 342 10.21 2.29 -2.93
C LEU A 342 9.61 2.95 -4.19
N ARG A 343 10.41 3.26 -5.23
CA ARG A 343 9.90 3.93 -6.45
C ARG A 343 8.76 3.18 -7.12
N ALA A 344 8.69 1.87 -6.93
CA ALA A 344 7.67 1.00 -7.52
C ALA A 344 6.25 1.21 -6.94
N LEU A 345 6.12 1.97 -5.83
CA LEU A 345 4.83 2.45 -5.32
C LEU A 345 4.13 3.43 -6.27
N VAL A 346 4.89 4.09 -7.15
CA VAL A 346 4.33 4.96 -8.19
C VAL A 346 3.92 4.12 -9.39
N ASP A 347 2.61 3.99 -9.58
CA ASP A 347 2.04 3.30 -10.74
C ASP A 347 1.89 4.25 -11.93
N PHE A 348 2.64 3.98 -13.01
CA PHE A 348 2.49 4.70 -14.27
C PHE A 348 1.44 4.06 -15.21
N GLY A 349 0.78 2.99 -14.76
CA GLY A 349 -0.25 2.29 -15.50
C GLY A 349 0.26 1.61 -16.77
N TRP A 350 -0.68 1.26 -17.66
CA TRP A 350 -0.42 0.52 -18.89
C TRP A 350 0.58 1.21 -19.82
N PHE A 351 0.55 2.55 -19.89
CA PHE A 351 1.44 3.35 -20.70
C PHE A 351 2.75 3.73 -19.99
N GLY A 352 3.13 3.00 -18.94
CA GLY A 352 4.31 3.31 -18.12
C GLY A 352 5.62 3.44 -18.89
N ILE A 353 5.77 2.70 -19.99
CA ILE A 353 6.95 2.78 -20.89
C ILE A 353 7.09 4.19 -21.50
N LEU A 354 5.97 4.88 -21.78
CA LEU A 354 5.96 6.24 -22.30
C LEU A 354 5.87 7.28 -21.18
N ALA A 355 5.05 7.01 -20.16
CA ALA A 355 4.78 7.94 -19.07
C ALA A 355 6.02 8.19 -18.20
N ARG A 356 6.84 7.16 -17.91
CA ARG A 356 8.07 7.32 -17.12
C ARG A 356 9.08 8.27 -17.79
N PRO A 357 9.51 8.07 -19.05
CA PRO A 357 10.40 9.02 -19.72
C PRO A 357 9.84 10.44 -19.81
N LEU A 358 8.54 10.58 -20.12
CA LEU A 358 7.88 11.89 -20.18
C LEU A 358 7.89 12.60 -18.82
N PHE A 359 7.66 11.86 -17.73
CA PHE A 359 7.73 12.41 -16.37
C PHE A 359 9.14 12.82 -15.99
N VAL A 360 10.15 11.99 -16.28
CA VAL A 360 11.56 12.33 -16.03
C VAL A 360 11.97 13.57 -16.82
N TRP A 361 11.53 13.68 -18.07
CA TRP A 361 11.77 14.87 -18.88
C TRP A 361 11.04 16.10 -18.33
N LEU A 362 9.79 15.96 -17.90
CA LEU A 362 9.05 17.04 -17.26
C LEU A 362 9.75 17.54 -16.00
N ARG A 363 10.24 16.62 -15.15
CA ARG A 363 11.02 16.96 -13.94
C ARG A 363 12.31 17.67 -14.30
N TRP A 364 13.01 17.22 -15.35
CA TRP A 364 14.21 17.90 -15.84
C TRP A 364 13.87 19.35 -16.26
N MET A 365 12.77 19.57 -16.98
CA MET A 365 12.31 20.91 -17.36
C MET A 365 11.91 21.77 -16.17
N GLU A 366 11.20 21.19 -15.20
CA GLU A 366 10.84 21.86 -13.95
C GLU A 366 12.08 22.29 -13.18
N GLY A 367 13.17 21.52 -13.20
CA GLY A 367 14.45 21.91 -12.62
C GLY A 367 15.08 23.19 -13.21
N PHE A 368 14.72 23.59 -14.44
CA PHE A 368 15.18 24.86 -15.03
C PHE A 368 14.22 26.02 -14.80
N VAL A 369 12.92 25.74 -14.81
CA VAL A 369 11.87 26.77 -14.79
C VAL A 369 11.34 27.01 -13.38
N HIS A 370 11.56 26.06 -12.47
CA HIS A 370 11.07 26.02 -11.08
C HIS A 370 9.55 26.21 -10.96
N ASN A 371 8.82 25.80 -12.00
CA ASN A 371 7.36 25.88 -12.06
C ASN A 371 6.78 24.75 -12.92
N TRP A 372 6.00 23.88 -12.29
CA TRP A 372 5.36 22.73 -12.95
C TRP A 372 4.45 23.14 -14.12
N GLY A 373 3.69 24.24 -14.01
CA GLY A 373 2.79 24.69 -15.06
C GLY A 373 3.54 25.10 -16.32
N TRP A 374 4.60 25.89 -16.18
CA TRP A 374 5.44 26.27 -17.32
C TRP A 374 6.23 25.10 -17.90
N ALA A 375 6.71 24.18 -17.06
CA ALA A 375 7.36 22.96 -17.52
C ALA A 375 6.42 22.14 -18.43
N ILE A 376 5.15 21.99 -18.06
CA ILE A 376 4.14 21.30 -18.88
C ILE A 376 3.87 22.05 -20.19
N ILE A 377 3.71 23.38 -20.14
CA ILE A 377 3.49 24.20 -21.34
C ILE A 377 4.66 24.05 -22.32
N LEU A 378 5.90 24.15 -21.83
CA LEU A 378 7.07 24.00 -22.69
C LEU A 378 7.19 22.57 -23.24
N GLN A 379 6.94 21.55 -22.41
CA GLN A 379 6.99 20.15 -22.84
C GLN A 379 5.97 19.88 -23.95
N THR A 380 4.74 20.35 -23.77
CA THR A 380 3.65 20.19 -24.76
C THR A 380 3.94 20.94 -26.07
N VAL A 381 4.56 22.12 -26.01
CA VAL A 381 5.01 22.88 -27.19
C VAL A 381 6.09 22.12 -27.95
N ILE A 382 7.10 21.58 -27.26
CA ILE A 382 8.19 20.81 -27.90
C ILE A 382 7.65 19.53 -28.56
N ILE A 383 6.82 18.76 -27.85
CA ILE A 383 6.19 17.55 -28.40
C ILE A 383 5.34 17.91 -29.64
N THR A 384 4.58 19.01 -29.56
CA THR A 384 3.72 19.44 -30.67
C THR A 384 4.54 19.85 -31.88
N MET A 385 5.67 20.56 -31.70
CA MET A 385 6.57 20.90 -32.81
C MET A 385 7.23 19.66 -33.41
N ALA A 386 7.68 18.71 -32.59
CA ALA A 386 8.26 17.46 -33.07
C ALA A 386 7.26 16.61 -33.86
N LEU A 387 5.99 16.60 -33.47
CA LEU A 387 4.92 15.87 -34.15
C LEU A 387 4.27 16.66 -35.29
N LEU A 388 4.63 17.93 -35.50
CA LEU A 388 4.07 18.80 -36.54
C LEU A 388 4.18 18.19 -37.97
N PRO A 389 5.32 17.66 -38.44
CA PRO A 389 5.39 17.07 -39.78
C PRO A 389 4.46 15.87 -39.93
N LEU A 390 4.34 15.03 -38.90
CA LEU A 390 3.42 13.90 -38.87
C LEU A 390 1.96 14.38 -38.93
N ARG A 391 1.61 15.42 -38.16
CA ARG A 391 0.26 16.03 -38.17
C ARG A 391 -0.09 16.58 -39.55
N ILE A 392 0.83 17.32 -40.19
CA ILE A 392 0.63 17.85 -41.54
C ILE A 392 0.41 16.72 -42.56
N SER A 393 1.21 15.65 -42.47
CA SER A 393 1.05 14.46 -43.33
C SER A 393 -0.32 13.79 -43.12
N SER A 394 -0.74 13.63 -41.87
CA SER A 394 -2.05 13.09 -41.51
C SER A 394 -3.20 13.95 -42.06
N MET A 395 -3.10 15.28 -41.93
CA MET A 395 -4.08 16.22 -42.49
C MET A 395 -4.18 16.10 -44.02
N LYS A 396 -3.03 16.00 -44.70
CA LYS A 396 -2.99 15.80 -46.16
C LYS A 396 -3.67 14.50 -46.58
N SER A 397 -3.50 13.41 -45.81
CA SER A 397 -4.17 12.13 -46.06
C SER A 397 -5.68 12.22 -45.89
N MET A 398 -6.14 12.86 -44.81
CA MET A 398 -7.56 13.06 -44.53
C MET A 398 -8.25 13.90 -45.63
N LEU A 399 -7.61 14.96 -46.11
CA LEU A 399 -8.12 15.78 -47.22
C LEU A 399 -8.24 14.97 -48.52
N LYS A 400 -7.33 14.01 -48.78
CA LYS A 400 -7.47 13.09 -49.92
C LYS A 400 -8.66 12.16 -49.75
N MET A 401 -8.86 11.56 -48.58
CA MET A 401 -10.03 10.72 -48.30
C MET A 401 -11.35 11.48 -48.45
N GLN A 402 -11.42 12.74 -47.99
CA GLN A 402 -12.61 13.59 -48.17
C GLN A 402 -12.97 13.80 -49.65
N LYS A 403 -11.98 13.94 -50.53
CA LYS A 403 -12.21 14.07 -51.98
C LYS A 403 -12.75 12.79 -52.62
N VAL A 404 -12.40 11.62 -52.08
CA VAL A 404 -12.81 10.32 -52.61
C VAL A 404 -14.15 9.86 -52.00
N ALA A 405 -14.54 10.38 -50.84
CA ALA A 405 -15.82 10.11 -50.18
C ALA A 405 -17.08 10.24 -51.07
N PRO A 406 -17.26 11.28 -51.92
CA PRO A 406 -18.43 11.37 -52.81
C PRO A 406 -18.46 10.29 -53.89
N GLN A 407 -17.30 9.82 -54.37
CA GLN A 407 -17.23 8.75 -55.37
C GLN A 407 -17.59 7.39 -54.75
N ILE A 408 -17.17 7.15 -53.50
CA ILE A 408 -17.57 5.96 -52.75
C ILE A 408 -19.10 5.97 -52.50
N LYS A 409 -19.69 7.13 -52.20
CA LYS A 409 -21.15 7.28 -52.08
C LYS A 409 -21.92 7.10 -53.39
N SER A 410 -21.29 7.32 -54.55
CA SER A 410 -21.94 7.05 -55.84
C SER A 410 -21.90 5.58 -56.25
N ILE A 411 -21.10 4.76 -55.56
CA ILE A 411 -20.94 3.31 -55.80
C ILE A 411 -21.71 2.47 -54.75
N GLN A 412 -22.07 3.06 -53.61
CA GLN A 412 -23.12 2.57 -52.71
C GLN A 412 -24.50 2.96 -53.25
#